data_AF-A0A3T0RPA6-F1
#
_entry.id   AF-A0A3T0RPA6-F1
#
_cell.length_a   1.000
_cell.length_b   1.000
_cell.length_c   1.000
_cell.angle_alpha   90.00
_cell.angle_beta   90.00
_cell.angle_gamma   90.00
#
_symmetry.space_group_name_H-M   'P 1'
#
loop_
_entity.id
_entity.type
_entity.pdbx_description
1 polymer ?
#
loop_
_entity_poly.entity_id
_entity_poly.type
_entity_poly.pdbx_seq_one_letter_code
_entity_poly.pdbx_strand_id
1 'polypeptide(L)'
;MVFIVLAAALGFIISQNPLSDGCEVEITNFGREVRGVLTGYKTAKKTIQYAQLNYARELCKDGNSQGSCEDYFKAVKRVADATRVVSPKCFIKLKEEYKDLTNALATGIKIMALAAWGEKPPEGLGQRMGWLNEGEIYGFCRAKNGLVQLTSLEEYKALRASVYREFPDRWPDKLPMEKRAEMPRPRALQSVTNVTGSLKESDVYERSLFSLRCDLYQ
;
A
#
# COMPACT_ATOMS: atom_id res chain seq x y z
N MET A 1 21.65 -54.67 -7.30
CA MET A 1 20.39 -54.28 -7.98
C MET A 1 19.56 -53.28 -7.20
N VAL A 2 19.30 -53.49 -5.90
CA VAL A 2 18.43 -52.60 -5.08
C VAL A 2 18.81 -51.10 -5.15
N PHE A 3 20.11 -50.78 -5.06
CA PHE A 3 20.60 -49.40 -5.18
C PHE A 3 20.31 -48.76 -6.55
N ILE A 4 20.39 -49.54 -7.64
CA ILE A 4 20.13 -49.05 -9.00
C ILE A 4 18.64 -48.75 -9.17
N VAL A 5 17.77 -49.62 -8.63
CA VAL A 5 16.31 -49.42 -8.67
C VAL A 5 15.91 -48.19 -7.84
N LEU A 6 16.51 -47.99 -6.66
CA LEU A 6 16.29 -46.80 -5.84
C LEU A 6 16.77 -45.51 -6.51
N ALA A 7 17.96 -45.53 -7.13
CA ALA A 7 18.48 -44.38 -7.86
C ALA A 7 17.63 -44.06 -9.10
N ALA A 8 17.17 -45.08 -9.84
CA ALA A 8 16.27 -44.90 -10.98
C ALA A 8 14.89 -44.38 -10.56
N ALA A 9 14.34 -44.87 -9.44
CA ALA A 9 13.08 -44.38 -8.90
C ALA A 9 13.20 -42.92 -8.41
N LEU A 10 14.28 -42.57 -7.71
CA LEU A 10 14.57 -41.18 -7.32
C LEU A 10 14.76 -40.27 -8.55
N GLY A 11 15.51 -40.72 -9.55
CA GLY A 11 15.69 -40.00 -10.81
C GLY A 11 14.36 -39.78 -11.55
N PHE A 12 13.49 -40.80 -11.58
CA PHE A 12 12.16 -40.70 -12.17
C PHE A 12 11.26 -39.73 -11.39
N ILE A 13 11.27 -39.77 -10.05
CA ILE A 13 10.49 -38.85 -9.21
C ILE A 13 10.95 -37.40 -9.40
N ILE A 14 12.27 -37.15 -9.39
CA ILE A 14 12.84 -35.81 -9.60
C ILE A 14 12.56 -35.31 -11.04
N SER A 15 12.57 -36.21 -12.03
CA SER A 15 12.24 -35.88 -13.41
C SER A 15 10.75 -35.57 -13.64
N GLN A 16 9.86 -36.25 -12.92
CA GLN A 16 8.40 -36.06 -13.03
C GLN A 16 7.91 -34.90 -12.18
N ASN A 17 8.57 -34.64 -11.05
CA ASN A 17 8.29 -33.53 -10.15
C ASN A 17 9.61 -32.79 -9.90
N PRO A 18 10.10 -31.98 -10.84
CA PRO A 18 11.22 -31.10 -10.55
C PRO A 18 10.87 -30.34 -9.27
N LEU A 19 11.77 -30.35 -8.29
CA LEU A 19 11.58 -29.63 -7.04
C LEU A 19 11.16 -28.22 -7.40
N SER A 20 9.92 -27.85 -7.09
CA SER A 20 9.39 -26.54 -7.46
C SER A 20 10.35 -25.51 -6.90
N ASP A 21 10.75 -24.57 -7.75
CA ASP A 21 11.61 -23.46 -7.32
C ASP A 21 10.99 -22.84 -6.07
N GLY A 22 11.79 -22.60 -5.03
CA GLY A 22 11.28 -22.09 -3.75
C GLY A 22 10.42 -20.83 -3.94
N CYS A 23 10.74 -20.02 -4.96
CA CYS A 23 9.94 -18.86 -5.33
C CYS A 23 8.55 -19.21 -5.87
N GLU A 24 8.35 -20.33 -6.55
CA GLU A 24 7.01 -20.76 -7.00
C GLU A 24 6.10 -21.06 -5.82
N VAL A 25 6.63 -21.70 -4.79
CA VAL A 25 5.88 -22.01 -3.57
C VAL A 25 5.51 -20.71 -2.85
N GLU A 26 6.47 -19.81 -2.68
CA GLU A 26 6.24 -18.51 -2.02
C GLU A 26 5.22 -17.65 -2.78
N ILE A 27 5.33 -17.58 -4.11
CA ILE A 27 4.42 -16.78 -4.95
C ILE A 27 3.02 -17.42 -5.00
N THR A 28 2.94 -18.76 -5.01
CA THR A 28 1.66 -19.47 -4.89
C THR A 28 0.98 -19.17 -3.55
N ASN A 29 1.76 -19.13 -2.46
CA ASN A 29 1.25 -18.78 -1.14
C ASN A 29 0.81 -17.31 -1.10
N PHE A 30 1.60 -16.38 -1.65
CA PHE A 30 1.21 -14.98 -1.81
C PHE A 30 -0.13 -14.86 -2.56
N GLY A 31 -0.26 -15.53 -3.71
CA GLY A 31 -1.47 -15.52 -4.53
C GLY A 31 -2.69 -16.07 -3.80
N ARG A 32 -2.51 -17.05 -2.91
CA ARG A 32 -3.58 -17.56 -2.04
C ARG A 32 -3.98 -16.53 -1.00
N GLU A 33 -3.01 -15.87 -0.38
CA GLU A 33 -3.24 -14.85 0.65
C GLU A 33 -3.92 -13.60 0.09
N VAL A 34 -3.58 -13.15 -1.11
CA VAL A 34 -4.18 -11.94 -1.72
C VAL A 34 -5.40 -12.23 -2.60
N ARG A 35 -5.83 -13.50 -2.68
CA ARG A 35 -6.99 -13.91 -3.47
C ARG A 35 -8.26 -13.18 -3.04
N GLY A 36 -8.98 -12.61 -4.01
CA GLY A 36 -10.18 -11.81 -3.79
C GLY A 36 -9.89 -10.36 -3.37
N VAL A 37 -8.64 -10.04 -3.02
CA VAL A 37 -8.22 -8.68 -2.63
C VAL A 37 -7.51 -8.02 -3.79
N LEU A 38 -6.35 -8.56 -4.20
CA LEU A 38 -5.54 -8.03 -5.30
C LEU A 38 -5.92 -8.65 -6.64
N THR A 39 -6.25 -9.94 -6.64
CA THR A 39 -6.62 -10.69 -7.84
C THR A 39 -8.00 -11.29 -7.71
N GLY A 40 -8.78 -11.24 -8.80
CA GLY A 40 -10.05 -11.94 -8.88
C GLY A 40 -9.84 -13.46 -8.97
N TYR A 41 -10.88 -14.23 -8.67
CA TYR A 41 -10.83 -15.69 -8.76
C TYR A 41 -12.17 -16.29 -9.16
N LYS A 42 -12.14 -17.49 -9.74
CA LYS A 42 -13.35 -18.27 -10.02
C LYS A 42 -13.70 -19.14 -8.82
N THR A 43 -14.95 -19.07 -8.37
CA THR A 43 -15.46 -19.95 -7.30
C THR A 43 -15.75 -21.36 -7.81
N ALA A 44 -16.02 -22.30 -6.91
CA ALA A 44 -16.47 -23.65 -7.26
C ALA A 44 -17.75 -23.65 -8.14
N LYS A 45 -18.59 -22.61 -8.00
CA LYS A 45 -19.80 -22.42 -8.82
C LYS A 45 -19.53 -21.73 -10.17
N LYS A 46 -18.25 -21.61 -10.58
CA LYS A 46 -17.79 -20.89 -11.78
C LYS A 46 -18.15 -19.39 -11.82
N THR A 47 -18.52 -18.80 -10.68
CA THR A 47 -18.74 -17.35 -10.59
C THR A 47 -17.41 -16.62 -10.42
N ILE A 48 -17.25 -15.47 -11.06
CA ILE A 48 -16.05 -14.62 -10.92
C ILE A 48 -16.25 -13.72 -9.71
N GLN A 49 -15.34 -13.82 -8.74
CA GLN A 49 -15.19 -12.83 -7.68
C GLN A 49 -14.12 -11.84 -8.11
N TYR A 50 -14.49 -10.56 -8.20
CA TYR A 50 -13.58 -9.48 -8.60
C TYR A 50 -12.66 -9.07 -7.45
N ALA A 51 -11.53 -8.47 -7.78
CA ALA A 51 -10.59 -7.93 -6.80
C ALA A 51 -11.24 -6.79 -6.00
N GLN A 52 -11.34 -6.94 -4.68
CA GLN A 52 -12.01 -5.98 -3.81
C GLN A 52 -11.22 -4.69 -3.57
N LEU A 53 -9.89 -4.72 -3.75
CA LEU A 53 -9.04 -3.57 -3.43
C LEU A 53 -9.45 -2.29 -4.18
N ASN A 54 -9.71 -2.39 -5.49
CA ASN A 54 -10.11 -1.23 -6.29
C ASN A 54 -11.51 -0.74 -5.94
N TYR A 55 -12.45 -1.65 -5.66
CA TYR A 55 -13.80 -1.29 -5.24
C TYR A 55 -13.79 -0.56 -3.88
N ALA A 56 -13.11 -1.13 -2.88
CA ALA A 56 -12.95 -0.52 -1.57
C ALA A 56 -12.22 0.84 -1.66
N ARG A 57 -11.28 0.99 -2.60
CA ARG A 57 -10.60 2.27 -2.86
C ARG A 57 -11.57 3.36 -3.29
N GLU A 58 -12.46 3.06 -4.25
CA GLU A 58 -13.42 4.06 -4.73
C GLU A 58 -14.44 4.40 -3.63
N LEU A 59 -14.93 3.40 -2.87
CA LEU A 59 -15.79 3.67 -1.70
C LEU A 59 -15.12 4.57 -0.65
N CYS A 60 -13.83 4.34 -0.36
CA CYS A 60 -13.06 5.17 0.55
C CYS A 60 -12.96 6.62 0.05
N LYS A 61 -12.71 6.83 -1.24
CA LYS A 61 -12.64 8.17 -1.84
C LYS A 61 -13.99 8.88 -1.84
N ASP A 62 -15.05 8.17 -2.24
CA ASP A 62 -16.39 8.73 -2.36
C ASP A 62 -16.99 9.04 -0.98
N GLY A 63 -16.77 8.15 -0.01
CA GLY A 63 -17.25 8.33 1.36
C GLY A 63 -16.42 9.32 2.18
N ASN A 64 -15.13 9.47 1.86
CA ASN A 64 -14.18 10.40 2.49
C ASN A 64 -14.33 10.46 4.03
N SER A 65 -14.37 9.29 4.67
CA SER A 65 -14.51 9.16 6.12
C SER A 65 -13.71 7.96 6.62
N GLN A 66 -13.41 7.95 7.92
CA GLN A 66 -12.71 6.83 8.55
C GLN A 66 -13.43 5.49 8.30
N GLY A 67 -14.75 5.44 8.50
CA GLY A 67 -15.54 4.22 8.30
C GLY A 67 -15.58 3.77 6.84
N SER A 68 -15.66 4.71 5.89
CA SER A 68 -15.66 4.38 4.45
C SER A 68 -14.33 3.79 3.96
N CYS A 69 -13.23 4.04 4.68
CA CYS A 69 -11.89 3.58 4.31
C CYS A 69 -11.42 2.31 5.02
N GLU A 70 -12.18 1.80 6.00
CA GLU A 70 -11.80 0.62 6.80
C GLU A 70 -11.50 -0.60 5.94
N ASP A 71 -12.42 -0.95 5.03
CA ASP A 71 -12.26 -2.11 4.12
C ASP A 71 -11.04 -1.95 3.20
N TYR A 72 -10.77 -0.73 2.75
CA TYR A 72 -9.62 -0.44 1.91
C TYR A 72 -8.31 -0.59 2.69
N PHE A 73 -8.23 -0.04 3.91
CA PHE A 73 -7.03 -0.18 4.74
C PHE A 73 -6.78 -1.62 5.14
N LYS A 74 -7.83 -2.40 5.44
CA LYS A 74 -7.74 -3.84 5.68
C LYS A 74 -7.22 -4.60 4.45
N ALA A 75 -7.70 -4.24 3.26
CA ALA A 75 -7.23 -4.81 2.00
C ALA A 75 -5.75 -4.50 1.73
N VAL A 76 -5.32 -3.24 1.91
CA VAL A 76 -3.91 -2.82 1.77
C VAL A 76 -3.03 -3.57 2.77
N LYS A 77 -3.45 -3.67 4.04
CA LYS A 77 -2.74 -4.41 5.07
C LYS A 77 -2.55 -5.87 4.70
N ARG A 78 -3.60 -6.54 4.20
CA ARG A 78 -3.52 -7.95 3.77
C ARG A 78 -2.52 -8.15 2.63
N VAL A 79 -2.47 -7.23 1.65
CA VAL A 79 -1.47 -7.28 0.58
C VAL A 79 -0.05 -7.05 1.12
N ALA A 80 0.12 -6.09 2.03
CA ALA A 80 1.41 -5.82 2.67
C ALA A 80 1.91 -7.01 3.51
N ASP A 81 1.03 -7.63 4.30
CA ASP A 81 1.33 -8.81 5.11
C ASP A 81 1.73 -10.00 4.26
N ALA A 82 1.02 -10.25 3.15
CA ALA A 82 1.37 -11.29 2.19
C ALA A 82 2.72 -11.01 1.51
N THR A 83 3.04 -9.75 1.21
CA THR A 83 4.33 -9.38 0.61
C THR A 83 5.49 -9.69 1.56
N ARG A 84 5.30 -9.47 2.86
CA ARG A 84 6.33 -9.65 3.90
C ARG A 84 6.84 -11.10 4.01
N VAL A 85 5.99 -12.08 3.71
CA VAL A 85 6.38 -13.50 3.81
C VAL A 85 7.15 -14.01 2.59
N VAL A 86 7.22 -13.22 1.50
CA VAL A 86 7.98 -13.57 0.31
C VAL A 86 9.44 -13.15 0.48
N SER A 87 10.36 -14.05 0.16
CA SER A 87 11.79 -13.81 0.23
C SER A 87 12.22 -12.75 -0.79
N PRO A 88 13.20 -11.87 -0.47
CA PRO A 88 13.68 -10.86 -1.40
C PRO A 88 14.19 -11.42 -2.74
N LYS A 89 14.74 -12.63 -2.76
CA LYS A 89 15.19 -13.30 -3.98
C LYS A 89 14.05 -13.59 -4.98
N CYS A 90 12.81 -13.64 -4.49
CA CYS A 90 11.62 -13.96 -5.27
C CYS A 90 10.84 -12.72 -5.75
N PHE A 91 11.24 -11.50 -5.35
CA PHE A 91 10.52 -10.27 -5.69
C PHE A 91 10.48 -9.96 -7.18
N ILE A 92 11.48 -10.39 -7.96
CA ILE A 92 11.46 -10.21 -9.42
C ILE A 92 10.28 -11.00 -10.00
N LYS A 93 10.23 -12.32 -9.76
CA LYS A 93 9.16 -13.21 -10.22
C LYS A 93 7.79 -12.80 -9.66
N LEU A 94 7.73 -12.35 -8.40
CA LEU A 94 6.50 -11.84 -7.79
C LEU A 94 5.95 -10.62 -8.54
N LYS A 95 6.80 -9.65 -8.91
CA LYS A 95 6.39 -8.46 -9.69
C LYS A 95 5.95 -8.82 -11.11
N GLU A 96 6.60 -9.78 -11.73
CA GLU A 96 6.24 -10.27 -13.07
C GLU A 96 4.84 -10.89 -13.09
N GLU A 97 4.50 -11.68 -12.07
CA GLU A 97 3.20 -12.33 -11.94
C GLU A 97 2.10 -11.38 -11.44
N TYR A 98 2.43 -10.45 -10.53
CA TYR A 98 1.50 -9.48 -9.95
C TYR A 98 1.88 -8.04 -10.30
N LYS A 99 1.71 -7.68 -11.57
CA LYS A 99 2.12 -6.37 -12.13
C LYS A 99 1.56 -5.16 -11.37
N ASP A 100 0.37 -5.29 -10.80
CA ASP A 100 -0.31 -4.22 -10.06
C ASP A 100 0.13 -4.11 -8.58
N LEU A 101 0.96 -5.02 -8.07
CA LEU A 101 1.34 -5.09 -6.65
C LEU A 101 2.00 -3.79 -6.17
N THR A 102 3.01 -3.32 -6.89
CA THR A 102 3.73 -2.09 -6.54
C THR A 102 2.80 -0.89 -6.53
N ASN A 103 1.92 -0.79 -7.54
CA ASN A 103 0.95 0.30 -7.64
C ASN A 103 -0.11 0.22 -6.53
N ALA A 104 -0.56 -0.98 -6.17
CA ALA A 104 -1.49 -1.21 -5.07
C ALA A 104 -0.92 -0.74 -3.73
N LEU A 105 0.35 -1.10 -3.42
CA LEU A 105 1.03 -0.65 -2.20
C LEU A 105 1.28 0.87 -2.22
N ALA A 106 1.77 1.42 -3.33
CA ALA A 106 2.02 2.85 -3.46
C ALA A 106 0.74 3.68 -3.30
N THR A 107 -0.35 3.25 -3.93
CA THR A 107 -1.67 3.89 -3.79
C THR A 107 -2.20 3.76 -2.36
N GLY A 108 -2.04 2.59 -1.73
CA GLY A 108 -2.41 2.38 -0.33
C GLY A 108 -1.68 3.32 0.62
N ILE A 109 -0.35 3.41 0.51
CA ILE A 109 0.49 4.34 1.29
C ILE A 109 0.02 5.79 1.11
N LYS A 110 -0.22 6.20 -0.14
CA LYS A 110 -0.70 7.56 -0.45
C LYS A 110 -2.05 7.86 0.21
N ILE A 111 -3.04 6.98 0.05
CA ILE A 111 -4.39 7.21 0.59
C ILE A 111 -4.36 7.18 2.13
N MET A 112 -3.63 6.25 2.74
CA MET A 112 -3.47 6.22 4.19
C MET A 112 -2.79 7.48 4.71
N ALA A 113 -1.76 7.98 4.03
CA ALA A 113 -1.10 9.23 4.41
C ALA A 113 -2.05 10.45 4.28
N LEU A 114 -2.85 10.52 3.21
CA LEU A 114 -3.85 11.59 3.01
C LEU A 114 -4.98 11.51 4.06
N ALA A 115 -5.46 10.31 4.38
CA ALA A 115 -6.48 10.09 5.41
C ALA A 115 -5.96 10.45 6.81
N ALA A 116 -4.71 10.11 7.11
CA ALA A 116 -4.05 10.49 8.36
C ALA A 116 -3.82 12.01 8.47
N TRP A 117 -3.57 12.67 7.33
CA TRP A 117 -3.45 14.12 7.28
C TRP A 117 -4.79 14.81 7.52
N GLY A 118 -5.87 14.26 6.97
CA GLY A 118 -7.22 14.79 7.12
C GLY A 118 -7.42 16.10 6.35
N GLU A 119 -8.27 16.98 6.88
CA GLU A 119 -8.70 18.18 6.15
C GLU A 119 -7.74 19.37 6.20
N LYS A 120 -6.89 19.42 7.22
CA LYS A 120 -5.94 20.49 7.49
C LYS A 120 -4.67 19.88 8.07
N PRO A 121 -3.52 20.57 8.01
CA PRO A 121 -2.31 20.04 8.60
C PRO A 121 -2.50 19.66 10.08
N PRO A 122 -2.04 18.47 10.51
CA PRO A 122 -2.06 18.08 11.92
C PRO A 122 -1.34 19.13 12.78
N GLU A 123 -1.93 19.45 13.93
CA GLU A 123 -1.39 20.51 14.82
C GLU A 123 -0.15 20.05 15.58
N GLY A 124 0.07 18.73 15.68
CA GLY A 124 1.26 18.15 16.28
C GLY A 124 1.39 16.64 16.04
N LEU A 125 2.48 16.05 16.57
CA LEU A 125 2.83 14.64 16.38
C LEU A 125 1.76 13.66 16.89
N GLY A 126 1.00 14.01 17.93
CA GLY A 126 -0.09 13.19 18.46
C GLY A 126 -1.28 13.08 17.51
N GLN A 127 -1.47 14.06 16.62
CA GLN A 127 -2.58 14.11 15.67
C GLN A 127 -2.22 13.56 14.28
N ARG A 128 -0.95 13.23 14.01
CA ARG A 128 -0.48 12.77 12.68
C ARG A 128 -1.06 11.43 12.25
N MET A 129 -1.66 10.69 13.17
CA MET A 129 -2.34 9.43 12.89
C MET A 129 -3.73 9.66 12.30
N GLY A 130 -4.36 10.81 12.58
CA GLY A 130 -5.65 11.21 12.01
C GLY A 130 -6.71 10.12 12.13
N TRP A 131 -7.20 9.65 10.99
CA TRP A 131 -8.21 8.59 10.89
C TRP A 131 -7.66 7.17 11.14
N LEU A 132 -6.34 7.00 11.21
CA LEU A 132 -5.73 5.69 11.34
C LEU A 132 -5.74 5.20 12.80
N ASN A 133 -6.24 4.00 13.01
CA ASN A 133 -6.03 3.26 14.25
C ASN A 133 -4.66 2.55 14.26
N GLU A 134 -4.28 1.98 15.41
CA GLU A 134 -2.99 1.30 15.56
C GLU A 134 -2.79 0.17 14.53
N GLY A 135 -3.82 -0.64 14.30
CA GLY A 135 -3.80 -1.74 13.34
C GLY A 135 -3.50 -1.29 11.91
N GLU A 136 -4.00 -0.12 11.52
CA GLU A 136 -3.78 0.49 10.22
C GLU A 136 -2.40 1.14 10.13
N ILE A 137 -1.87 1.68 11.23
CA ILE A 137 -0.49 2.15 11.29
C ILE A 137 0.50 1.01 11.04
N TYR A 138 0.28 -0.17 11.62
CA TYR A 138 1.06 -1.36 11.25
C TYR A 138 0.92 -1.68 9.76
N GLY A 139 -0.29 -1.58 9.22
CA GLY A 139 -0.55 -1.78 7.79
C GLY A 139 0.25 -0.82 6.91
N PHE A 140 0.27 0.47 7.25
CA PHE A 140 1.06 1.48 6.55
C PHE A 140 2.56 1.17 6.61
N CYS A 141 3.09 0.83 7.78
CA CYS A 141 4.51 0.53 7.94
C CYS A 141 4.95 -0.71 7.17
N ARG A 142 4.13 -1.76 7.18
CA ARG A 142 4.39 -2.97 6.39
C ARG A 142 4.28 -2.68 4.89
N ALA A 143 3.28 -1.90 4.46
CA ALA A 143 3.15 -1.51 3.06
C ALA A 143 4.34 -0.69 2.58
N LYS A 144 4.81 0.27 3.39
CA LYS A 144 6.03 1.05 3.14
C LYS A 144 7.25 0.16 2.97
N ASN A 145 7.51 -0.73 3.94
CA ASN A 145 8.68 -1.59 3.92
C ASN A 145 8.64 -2.55 2.72
N GLY A 146 7.47 -3.15 2.46
CA GLY A 146 7.24 -4.00 1.29
C GLY A 146 7.44 -3.25 -0.03
N LEU A 147 6.95 -2.01 -0.14
CA LEU A 147 7.16 -1.18 -1.33
C LEU A 147 8.65 -0.92 -1.56
N VAL A 148 9.38 -0.44 -0.54
CA VAL A 148 10.83 -0.16 -0.65
C VAL A 148 11.62 -1.40 -1.05
N GLN A 149 11.21 -2.57 -0.56
CA GLN A 149 11.80 -3.86 -0.88
C GLN A 149 11.52 -4.33 -2.32
N LEU A 150 10.29 -4.09 -2.83
CA LEU A 150 9.91 -4.43 -4.20
C LEU A 150 10.50 -3.47 -5.23
N THR A 151 10.76 -2.22 -4.83
CA THR A 151 11.22 -1.13 -5.69
C THR A 151 12.60 -0.66 -5.25
N SER A 152 12.71 0.60 -4.83
CA SER A 152 13.91 1.24 -4.32
C SER A 152 13.53 2.34 -3.34
N LEU A 153 14.50 2.75 -2.51
CA LEU A 153 14.32 3.88 -1.61
C LEU A 153 14.04 5.19 -2.38
N GLU A 154 14.64 5.37 -3.56
CA GLU A 154 14.45 6.56 -4.37
C GLU A 154 13.06 6.64 -4.99
N GLU A 155 12.50 5.53 -5.47
CA GLU A 155 11.11 5.48 -5.93
C GLU A 155 10.12 5.76 -4.79
N TYR A 156 10.41 5.26 -3.58
CA TYR A 156 9.62 5.59 -2.40
C TYR A 156 9.72 7.09 -2.03
N LYS A 157 10.92 7.70 -2.09
CA LYS A 157 11.08 9.14 -1.87
C LYS A 157 10.31 9.95 -2.92
N ALA A 158 10.32 9.52 -4.18
CA ALA A 158 9.56 10.14 -5.26
C ALA A 158 8.04 10.06 -5.02
N LEU A 159 7.53 8.89 -4.58
CA LEU A 159 6.15 8.74 -4.14
C LEU A 159 5.83 9.69 -2.98
N ARG A 160 6.68 9.75 -1.96
CA ARG A 160 6.48 10.65 -0.81
C ARG A 160 6.40 12.11 -1.24
N ALA A 161 7.33 12.56 -2.08
CA ALA A 161 7.36 13.93 -2.60
C ALA A 161 6.13 14.25 -3.46
N SER A 162 5.61 13.29 -4.22
CA SER A 162 4.37 13.49 -4.98
C SER A 162 3.16 13.64 -4.05
N VAL A 163 3.07 12.84 -2.98
CA VAL A 163 2.00 12.94 -1.98
C VAL A 163 2.03 14.27 -1.22
N TYR A 164 3.21 14.84 -0.94
CA TYR A 164 3.31 16.15 -0.27
C TYR A 164 2.59 17.27 -1.00
N ARG A 165 2.58 17.22 -2.33
CA ARG A 165 1.90 18.21 -3.18
C ARG A 165 0.38 18.08 -3.12
N GLU A 166 -0.12 16.95 -2.62
CA GLU A 166 -1.54 16.66 -2.50
C GLU A 166 -2.10 16.95 -1.11
N PHE A 167 -1.25 17.12 -0.09
CA PHE A 167 -1.74 17.42 1.25
C PHE A 167 -2.53 18.73 1.29
N PRO A 168 -3.77 18.71 1.81
CA PRO A 168 -4.58 19.91 1.88
C PRO A 168 -4.09 20.87 2.97
N ASP A 169 -4.25 22.16 2.69
CA ASP A 169 -4.13 23.22 3.68
C ASP A 169 -5.50 23.57 4.28
N ARG A 170 -5.48 24.38 5.35
CA ARG A 170 -6.68 24.97 5.92
C ARG A 170 -7.30 25.97 4.93
N TRP A 171 -8.63 25.95 4.80
CA TRP A 171 -9.36 27.01 4.11
C TRP A 171 -9.17 28.35 4.84
N PRO A 172 -9.12 29.50 4.12
CA PRO A 172 -9.09 30.80 4.78
C PRO A 172 -10.31 31.00 5.68
N ASP A 173 -10.11 31.48 6.91
CA ASP A 173 -11.17 31.56 7.94
C ASP A 173 -12.39 32.38 7.49
N LYS A 174 -12.19 33.35 6.60
CA LYS A 174 -13.24 34.26 6.10
C LYS A 174 -13.87 33.82 4.76
N LEU A 175 -13.54 32.63 4.23
CA LEU A 175 -14.07 32.16 2.95
C LEU A 175 -15.45 31.50 3.13
N PRO A 176 -16.53 32.04 2.52
CA PRO A 176 -17.87 31.44 2.56
C PRO A 176 -17.87 30.01 2.00
N MET A 177 -18.76 29.15 2.51
CA MET A 177 -18.81 27.74 2.13
C MET A 177 -19.14 27.55 0.65
N GLU A 178 -19.97 28.42 0.08
CA GLU A 178 -20.40 28.38 -1.32
C GLU A 178 -19.20 28.54 -2.26
N LYS A 179 -18.27 29.43 -1.90
CA LYS A 179 -17.04 29.66 -2.68
C LYS A 179 -16.04 28.50 -2.58
N ARG A 180 -16.12 27.66 -1.55
CA ARG A 180 -15.22 26.49 -1.41
C ARG A 180 -15.50 25.42 -2.46
N ALA A 181 -16.74 25.32 -2.93
CA ALA A 181 -17.11 24.38 -3.99
C ALA A 181 -16.59 24.79 -5.36
N GLU A 182 -16.40 26.10 -5.59
CA GLU A 182 -15.96 26.67 -6.86
C GLU A 182 -14.44 26.76 -7.00
N MET A 183 -13.71 26.68 -5.88
CA MET A 183 -12.26 26.87 -5.84
C MET A 183 -11.51 25.55 -5.63
N PRO A 184 -10.32 25.38 -6.23
CA PRO A 184 -9.46 24.26 -5.90
C PRO A 184 -9.04 24.34 -4.43
N ARG A 185 -9.02 23.19 -3.76
CA ARG A 185 -8.59 23.11 -2.37
C ARG A 185 -7.15 23.60 -2.20
N PRO A 186 -6.87 24.50 -1.26
CA PRO A 186 -5.51 24.93 -0.92
C PRO A 186 -4.61 23.74 -0.60
N ARG A 187 -3.34 23.81 -1.02
CA ARG A 187 -2.33 22.78 -0.76
C ARG A 187 -1.34 23.27 0.28
N ALA A 188 -0.97 22.41 1.22
CA ALA A 188 -0.14 22.78 2.37
C ALA A 188 1.32 23.06 1.99
N LEU A 189 1.88 22.29 1.05
CA LEU A 189 3.28 22.42 0.67
C LEU A 189 3.55 23.71 -0.10
N GLN A 190 4.35 24.59 0.47
CA GLN A 190 4.92 25.74 -0.20
C GLN A 190 5.93 25.28 -1.25
N SER A 191 5.75 25.72 -2.50
CA SER A 191 6.65 25.38 -3.61
C SER A 191 6.64 26.46 -4.68
N VAL A 192 7.50 26.34 -5.69
CA VAL A 192 7.54 27.27 -6.85
C VAL A 192 6.18 27.34 -7.55
N THR A 193 5.46 26.22 -7.63
CA THR A 193 4.13 26.14 -8.26
C THR A 193 2.97 26.39 -7.29
N ASN A 194 3.22 26.46 -5.98
CA ASN A 194 2.23 26.74 -4.93
C ASN A 194 2.82 27.69 -3.89
N VAL A 195 2.94 28.96 -4.26
CA VAL A 195 3.56 30.00 -3.40
C VAL A 195 2.73 30.29 -2.13
N THR A 196 1.43 29.98 -2.18
CA THR A 196 0.46 30.19 -1.09
C THR A 196 0.43 29.06 -0.05
N GLY A 197 1.19 27.98 -0.23
CA GLY A 197 1.24 26.90 0.76
C GLY A 197 1.80 27.38 2.10
N SER A 198 1.20 26.94 3.20
CA SER A 198 1.59 27.39 4.55
C SER A 198 2.81 26.69 5.14
N LEU A 199 3.23 25.54 4.60
CA LEU A 199 4.26 24.69 5.20
C LEU A 199 5.44 24.44 4.26
N LYS A 200 6.65 24.42 4.82
CA LYS A 200 7.84 23.94 4.10
C LYS A 200 7.83 22.41 4.02
N GLU A 201 8.65 21.86 3.14
CA GLU A 201 8.76 20.40 2.98
C GLU A 201 9.14 19.68 4.28
N SER A 202 10.02 20.26 5.09
CA SER A 202 10.39 19.71 6.40
C SER A 202 9.20 19.61 7.35
N ASP A 203 8.38 20.67 7.40
CA ASP A 203 7.19 20.72 8.26
C ASP A 203 6.14 19.71 7.79
N VAL A 204 5.97 19.57 6.47
CA VAL A 204 5.10 18.56 5.88
C VAL A 204 5.57 17.16 6.25
N TYR A 205 6.86 16.88 6.13
CA TYR A 205 7.42 15.58 6.50
C TYR A 205 7.13 15.26 7.96
N GLU A 206 7.51 16.14 8.89
CA GLU A 206 7.38 15.94 10.33
C GLU A 206 5.92 15.68 10.76
N ARG A 207 4.97 16.43 10.18
CA ARG A 207 3.55 16.32 10.49
C ARG A 207 2.85 15.16 9.78
N SER A 208 3.42 14.64 8.70
CA SER A 208 2.83 13.54 7.93
C SER A 208 3.12 12.17 8.56
N LEU A 209 2.33 11.18 8.14
CA LEU A 209 2.57 9.78 8.47
C LEU A 209 3.95 9.27 7.99
N PHE A 210 4.58 9.95 7.03
CA PHE A 210 5.89 9.57 6.51
C PHE A 210 7.03 9.76 7.52
N SER A 211 6.88 10.61 8.55
CA SER A 211 7.87 10.76 9.63
C SER A 211 7.83 9.62 10.66
N LEU A 212 6.90 8.68 10.52
CA LEU A 212 6.74 7.58 11.46
C LEU A 212 7.93 6.61 11.41
N ARG A 213 8.42 6.25 12.61
CA ARG A 213 9.46 5.26 12.85
C ARG A 213 8.90 3.84 12.72
N CYS A 214 8.80 3.36 11.46
CA CYS A 214 8.24 2.04 11.15
C CYS A 214 9.08 0.84 11.63
N ASP A 215 10.31 1.08 12.08
CA ASP A 215 11.12 0.11 12.79
C ASP A 215 10.52 -0.31 14.15
N LEU A 216 9.63 0.51 14.73
CA LEU A 216 8.91 0.20 15.95
C LEU A 216 7.64 -0.65 15.73
N TYR A 217 7.27 -0.93 14.47
CA TYR A 217 5.99 -1.54 14.06
C TYR A 217 6.18 -2.83 13.23
N GLN A 218 7.19 -3.65 13.54
CA GLN A 218 7.55 -4.85 12.78
C GLN A 218 6.70 -6.09 13.14
#